data_AF-A0A954JQ78-F1
#
_entry.id   AF-A0A954JQ78-F1
#
_cell.length_a   1.000
_cell.length_b   1.000
_cell.length_c   1.000
_cell.angle_alpha   90.00
_cell.angle_beta   90.00
_cell.angle_gamma   90.00
#
_symmetry.space_group_name_H-M   'P 1'
#
loop_
_entity.id
_entity.type
_entity.pdbx_description
1 polymer ?
#
loop_
_entity_poly.entity_id
_entity_poly.type
_entity_poly.pdbx_seq_one_letter_code
_entity_poly.pdbx_strand_id
1 'polypeptide(L)'
;PKSGRDQRYDYLYPPPEVGQMASKAASISQESDHTYVVTNNHFEGKAMANALELRYLLEGRHPVAAPARLVTTYPHLAPVTRVEGQGELF
;
A
#
# COMPACT_ATOMS: atom_id res chain seq x y z
N PRO A 1 -0.92 21.99 -23.43
CA PRO A 1 -0.70 20.56 -23.04
C PRO A 1 0.02 20.48 -21.67
N LYS A 2 -0.68 20.00 -20.64
CA LYS A 2 -0.19 19.96 -19.25
C LYS A 2 0.90 18.88 -19.09
N SER A 3 2.15 19.33 -19.21
CA SER A 3 3.38 18.94 -18.50
C SER A 3 3.48 17.55 -17.83
N GLY A 4 4.43 16.73 -18.30
CA GLY A 4 4.85 15.43 -17.77
C GLY A 4 5.59 15.44 -16.41
N ARG A 5 5.00 16.06 -15.37
CA ARG A 5 5.45 15.91 -13.97
C ARG A 5 4.79 14.74 -13.24
N ASP A 6 3.55 14.40 -13.57
CA ASP A 6 2.74 13.43 -12.82
C ASP A 6 3.10 11.96 -13.13
N GLN A 7 3.70 11.70 -14.30
CA GLN A 7 4.12 10.34 -14.70
C GLN A 7 5.17 9.70 -13.78
N ARG A 8 5.99 10.48 -13.07
CA ARG A 8 7.03 9.92 -12.18
C ARG A 8 6.46 9.29 -10.91
N TYR A 9 5.24 9.66 -10.52
CA TYR A 9 4.58 9.16 -9.31
C TYR A 9 3.39 8.24 -9.62
N ASP A 10 3.17 7.96 -10.91
CA ASP A 10 2.12 7.10 -11.43
C ASP A 10 2.60 5.63 -11.55
N TYR A 11 3.13 5.09 -10.45
CA TYR A 11 3.63 3.72 -10.41
C TYR A 11 2.97 2.96 -9.26
N LEU A 12 2.25 1.88 -9.60
CA LEU A 12 1.77 0.91 -8.62
C LEU A 12 2.85 -0.16 -8.51
N TYR A 13 3.44 -0.30 -7.33
CA TYR A 13 4.50 -1.27 -7.12
C TYR A 13 3.90 -2.69 -7.19
N PRO A 14 4.51 -3.62 -7.94
CA PRO A 14 4.04 -4.99 -7.98
C PRO A 14 4.33 -5.71 -6.65
N PRO A 15 3.53 -6.71 -6.25
CA PRO A 15 3.68 -7.41 -4.97
C PRO A 15 5.10 -7.90 -4.64
N PRO A 16 5.89 -8.45 -5.59
CA PRO A 16 7.26 -8.86 -5.30
C PRO A 16 8.17 -7.69 -4.90
N GLU A 17 7.97 -6.51 -5.48
CA GLU A 17 8.78 -5.32 -5.16
C GLU A 17 8.37 -4.75 -3.81
N VAL A 18 7.07 -4.72 -3.51
CA VAL A 18 6.57 -4.37 -2.18
C VAL A 18 7.13 -5.33 -1.11
N GLY A 19 7.23 -6.62 -1.44
CA GLY A 19 7.88 -7.64 -0.59
C GLY A 19 9.36 -7.36 -0.30
N GLN A 20 10.11 -6.88 -1.29
CA GLN A 20 11.52 -6.47 -1.10
C GLN A 20 11.61 -5.23 -0.20
N MET A 21 10.72 -4.25 -0.38
CA MET A 21 10.65 -3.07 0.49
C MET A 21 10.30 -3.45 1.93
N ALA A 22 9.34 -4.37 2.13
CA ALA A 22 8.98 -4.87 3.45
C ALA A 22 10.15 -5.59 4.12
N SER A 23 10.87 -6.45 3.39
CA SER A 23 12.06 -7.13 3.91
C SER A 23 13.13 -6.13 4.36
N LYS A 24 13.39 -5.11 3.55
CA LYS A 24 14.34 -4.04 3.89
C LYS A 24 13.90 -3.22 5.10
N ALA A 25 12.63 -2.85 5.18
CA ALA A 25 12.07 -2.12 6.33
C ALA A 25 12.18 -2.94 7.62
N ALA A 26 11.90 -4.26 7.55
CA ALA A 26 12.04 -5.17 8.68
C ALA A 26 13.50 -5.26 9.15
N SER A 27 14.48 -5.34 8.24
CA SER A 27 15.90 -5.30 8.62
C SER A 27 16.29 -3.99 9.30
N ILE A 28 15.89 -2.83 8.74
CA ILE A 28 16.19 -1.52 9.35
C ILE A 28 15.57 -1.40 10.75
N SER A 29 14.36 -1.95 10.94
CA SER A 29 13.67 -1.92 12.23
C SER A 29 14.36 -2.72 13.35
N GLN A 30 15.22 -3.67 13.01
CA GLN A 30 16.00 -4.42 14.01
C GLN A 30 17.16 -3.60 14.58
N GLU A 31 17.59 -2.55 13.86
CA GLU A 31 18.73 -1.70 14.21
C GLU A 31 18.31 -0.29 14.67
N SER A 32 17.01 -0.04 14.78
CA SER A 32 16.46 1.30 15.03
C SER A 32 15.37 1.25 16.11
N ASP A 33 15.34 2.22 17.03
CA ASP A 33 14.26 2.33 18.02
C ASP A 33 12.89 2.53 17.36
N HIS A 34 12.87 3.28 16.24
CA HIS A 34 11.68 3.56 15.46
C HIS A 34 12.01 3.55 13.96
N THR A 35 11.14 2.96 13.15
CA THR A 35 11.25 2.97 11.69
C THR A 35 9.92 3.40 11.07
N TYR A 36 9.97 4.34 10.13
CA TYR A 36 8.80 4.84 9.42
C TYR A 36 8.94 4.55 7.93
N VAL A 37 7.89 4.00 7.32
CA VAL A 37 7.81 3.76 5.87
C VAL A 37 6.72 4.66 5.29
N VAL A 38 7.07 5.49 4.32
CA VAL A 38 6.15 6.47 3.70
C VAL A 38 6.00 6.15 2.21
N THR A 39 4.79 5.82 1.78
CA THR A 39 4.45 5.64 0.37
C THR A 39 4.05 6.99 -0.24
N ASN A 40 4.82 7.47 -1.23
CA ASN A 40 4.60 8.80 -1.83
C ASN A 40 4.22 8.74 -3.33
N ASN A 41 3.88 7.56 -3.85
CA ASN A 41 3.37 7.37 -5.20
C ASN A 41 1.84 7.68 -5.24
N HIS A 42 1.48 8.90 -4.82
CA HIS A 42 0.14 9.30 -4.40
C HIS A 42 -0.94 9.33 -5.52
N PHE A 43 -0.58 9.07 -6.77
CA PHE A 43 -1.53 9.12 -7.87
C PHE A 43 -2.64 8.06 -7.72
N GLU A 44 -3.91 8.47 -7.84
CA GLU A 44 -5.11 7.60 -7.84
C GLU A 44 -5.25 6.61 -6.65
N GLY A 45 -4.62 6.90 -5.51
CA GLY A 45 -4.67 6.00 -4.34
C GLY A 45 -3.67 4.83 -4.39
N LYS A 46 -2.73 4.81 -5.35
CA LYS A 46 -1.67 3.79 -5.46
C LYS A 46 -0.77 3.76 -4.22
N ALA A 47 -0.49 4.92 -3.63
CA ALA A 47 0.24 5.00 -2.35
C ALA A 47 -0.49 4.26 -1.22
N MET A 48 -1.81 4.37 -1.16
CA MET A 48 -2.62 3.66 -0.16
C MET A 48 -2.62 2.15 -0.40
N ALA A 49 -2.70 1.72 -1.66
CA ALA A 49 -2.60 0.29 -2.00
C ALA A 49 -1.28 -0.32 -1.50
N ASN A 50 -0.16 0.31 -1.82
CA ASN A 50 1.15 -0.16 -1.36
C ASN A 50 1.29 -0.10 0.17
N ALA A 51 0.73 0.92 0.82
CA ALA A 51 0.77 1.04 2.27
C ALA A 51 0.02 -0.11 2.96
N LEU A 52 -1.14 -0.51 2.43
CA LEU A 52 -1.90 -1.65 2.96
C LEU A 52 -1.13 -2.97 2.80
N GLU A 53 -0.50 -3.18 1.65
CA GLU A 53 0.31 -4.38 1.42
C GLU A 53 1.57 -4.41 2.31
N LEU A 54 2.26 -3.27 2.47
CA LEU A 54 3.37 -3.14 3.41
C LEU A 54 2.95 -3.44 4.85
N ARG A 55 1.80 -2.89 5.29
CA ARG A 55 1.26 -3.16 6.62
C ARG A 55 0.95 -4.63 6.81
N TYR A 56 0.30 -5.27 5.85
CA TYR A 56 0.07 -6.71 5.89
C TYR A 56 1.38 -7.49 6.06
N LEU A 57 2.41 -7.15 5.29
CA LEU A 57 3.70 -7.85 5.36
C LEU A 57 4.47 -7.61 6.66
N LEU A 58 4.41 -6.40 7.22
CA LEU A 58 5.15 -6.00 8.42
C LEU A 58 4.40 -6.34 9.72
N GLU A 59 3.07 -6.36 9.72
CA GLU A 59 2.21 -6.65 10.88
C GLU A 59 1.82 -8.14 10.99
N GLY A 60 2.69 -9.05 10.51
CA GLY A 60 2.50 -10.50 10.70
C GLY A 60 1.48 -11.16 9.78
N ARG A 61 1.14 -10.54 8.63
CA ARG A 61 0.21 -11.06 7.61
C ARG A 61 -1.22 -11.24 8.11
N HIS A 62 -1.65 -10.35 9.00
CA HIS A 62 -3.06 -10.22 9.36
C HIS A 62 -3.76 -9.28 8.36
N PRO A 63 -4.94 -9.66 7.81
CA PRO A 63 -5.66 -8.80 6.88
C PRO A 63 -5.93 -7.40 7.45
N VAL A 64 -5.51 -6.37 6.72
CA VAL A 64 -5.59 -4.97 7.16
C VAL A 64 -6.95 -4.37 6.77
N ALA A 65 -7.53 -3.56 7.64
CA ALA A 65 -8.77 -2.83 7.34
C ALA A 65 -8.59 -1.94 6.10
N ALA A 66 -9.49 -2.06 5.13
CA ALA A 66 -9.47 -1.25 3.92
C ALA A 66 -10.90 -0.84 3.47
N PRO A 67 -11.08 0.39 2.95
CA PRO A 67 -12.36 0.79 2.37
C PRO A 67 -12.71 -0.06 1.14
N ALA A 68 -14.00 -0.41 0.99
CA ALA A 68 -14.50 -1.22 -0.12
C ALA A 68 -14.08 -0.69 -1.49
N ARG A 69 -14.23 0.64 -1.71
CA ARG A 69 -13.86 1.30 -2.97
C ARG A 69 -12.40 1.05 -3.34
N LEU A 70 -11.49 1.07 -2.36
CA LEU A 70 -10.06 0.86 -2.63
C LEU A 70 -9.77 -0.58 -3.06
N VAL A 71 -10.43 -1.57 -2.44
CA VAL A 71 -10.29 -2.98 -2.82
C VAL A 71 -10.89 -3.24 -4.21
N THR A 72 -12.02 -2.61 -4.54
CA THR A 72 -12.60 -2.67 -5.89
C THR A 72 -11.69 -2.05 -6.95
N THR A 73 -11.04 -0.91 -6.64
CA THR A 73 -10.07 -0.27 -7.55
C THR A 73 -8.78 -1.08 -7.68
N TYR A 74 -8.35 -1.76 -6.61
CA TYR A 74 -7.11 -2.54 -6.56
C TYR A 74 -7.39 -3.99 -6.11
N PRO A 75 -7.87 -4.88 -7.01
CA PRO A 75 -8.31 -6.23 -6.64
C PRO A 75 -7.24 -7.12 -6.01
N HIS A 76 -5.95 -6.86 -6.28
CA HIS A 76 -4.83 -7.57 -5.64
C HIS A 76 -4.77 -7.37 -4.12
N LEU A 77 -5.48 -6.39 -3.57
CA LEU A 77 -5.58 -6.15 -2.13
C LEU A 77 -6.58 -7.09 -1.44
N ALA A 78 -7.50 -7.73 -2.17
CA ALA A 78 -8.51 -8.61 -1.60
C ALA A 78 -7.95 -9.72 -0.67
N PRO A 79 -6.86 -10.44 -1.01
CA PRO A 79 -6.29 -11.46 -0.11
C PRO A 79 -5.58 -10.90 1.12
N VAL A 80 -5.21 -9.60 1.14
CA VAL A 80 -4.40 -8.98 2.22
C VAL A 80 -5.18 -7.96 3.04
N THR A 81 -6.45 -7.73 2.70
CA THR A 81 -7.31 -6.77 3.37
C THR A 81 -8.59 -7.41 3.88
N ARG A 82 -9.17 -6.81 4.91
CA ARG A 82 -10.56 -7.02 5.32
C ARG A 82 -11.32 -5.73 5.01
N VAL A 83 -12.42 -5.86 4.28
CA VAL A 83 -13.21 -4.70 3.89
C VAL A 83 -13.95 -4.15 5.12
N GLU A 84 -13.63 -2.91 5.49
CA GLU A 84 -14.24 -2.19 6.61
C GLU A 84 -14.56 -0.75 6.18
N GLY A 85 -15.71 -0.23 6.59
CA GLY A 85 -16.14 1.14 6.29
C GLY A 85 -17.42 1.21 5.45
N GLN A 86 -17.88 2.45 5.20
CA GLN A 86 -19.11 2.71 4.45
C GLN A 86 -19.00 2.14 3.03
N GLY A 87 -19.89 1.20 2.69
CA GLY A 87 -20.00 0.61 1.36
C GLY A 87 -20.46 1.63 0.32
N GLU A 88 -20.81 1.17 -0.88
CA GLU A 88 -21.36 2.06 -1.90
C GLU A 88 -22.64 2.73 -1.36
N LEU A 89 -22.60 4.06 -1.31
CA LEU A 89 -23.80 4.87 -1.19
C LEU A 89 -24.46 4.84 -2.56
N PHE A 90 -25.44 3.94 -2.70
CA PHE A 90 -26.32 3.74 -3.85
C PHE A 90 -25.71 2.98 -5.04
#